data_AF-L7UEY7-F1
#
_entry.id   AF-L7UEY7-F1
#
_cell.length_a   1.000
_cell.length_b   1.000
_cell.length_c   1.000
_cell.angle_alpha   90.00
_cell.angle_beta   90.00
_cell.angle_gamma   90.00
#
_symmetry.space_group_name_H-M   'P 1'
#
loop_
_entity.id
_entity.type
_entity.pdbx_description
1 polymer ?
#
loop_
_entity_poly.entity_id
_entity_poly.type
_entity_poly.pdbx_seq_one_letter_code
_entity_poly.pdbx_strand_id
1 'polypeptide(L)'
;MNPSPKPPSRIPRPSPGQLRIAAALVGVALAGITAVTGGAPGHLERLLYDQAVSRLLPGVPRSADLVLVEVDDRALAALGERWPLSRATWARVFQALAAQRPAAVAVDVVFDQPGPREALELGEDVLTSLRESGLAEQPAGAALVAELEARLRTQDGDARLAEALAENGSVILGAAALTEDVSLMPPLEDGALETPLPLPVETLRLQSREIAGSIAPLRLAAHGSGTLNMLVEADGVIRRYPYAVGVGGQAWPSLALATALRLMPEQAETLMRRAALDHGAPLMRLPAPDWLPRVSLADVLQVDPRSVGLDLALRGKTLFVGVTATGLHGQSTLPGQVAVPGVEIHAFALDNLRADRLMRSSGVVAVTGVLETLVLLMFFGWRCRRARTLGAVIRTAIALMAVHVALVGWLAADLGWVVPLVPGALGLGLMLLVDSAARAEELGRQRGALRRLFVRYPQASPSTAVPPGGDTR
;
A
#
# COMPACT_ATOMS: atom_id res chain seq x y z
N MET A 1 25.74 3.21 -73.92
CA MET A 1 26.39 3.05 -72.60
C MET A 1 25.49 3.66 -71.55
N ASN A 2 24.77 2.84 -70.79
CA ASN A 2 23.98 3.31 -69.65
C ASN A 2 24.92 3.43 -68.43
N PRO A 3 24.95 4.56 -67.71
CA PRO A 3 25.81 4.71 -66.54
C PRO A 3 25.30 3.79 -65.42
N SER A 4 26.20 2.98 -64.87
CA SER A 4 25.91 2.10 -63.74
C SER A 4 25.42 2.91 -62.52
N PRO A 5 24.39 2.43 -61.80
CA PRO A 5 23.88 3.14 -60.63
C PRO A 5 24.94 3.23 -59.52
N LYS A 6 25.13 4.43 -58.97
CA LYS A 6 25.98 4.65 -57.78
C LYS A 6 25.47 3.78 -56.63
N PRO A 7 26.34 3.03 -55.93
CA PRO A 7 25.91 2.24 -54.78
C PRO A 7 25.36 3.15 -53.68
N PRO A 8 24.29 2.73 -52.97
CA PRO A 8 23.68 3.55 -51.93
C PRO A 8 24.70 3.87 -50.83
N SER A 9 24.70 5.13 -50.37
CA SER A 9 25.52 5.59 -49.25
C SER A 9 25.22 4.75 -48.01
N ARG A 10 26.15 3.90 -47.59
CA ARG A 10 26.02 3.11 -46.36
C ARG A 10 26.07 4.06 -45.16
N ILE A 11 24.98 4.13 -44.41
CA ILE A 11 24.93 4.83 -43.12
C ILE A 11 26.06 4.27 -42.24
N PRO A 12 26.91 5.12 -41.63
CA PRO A 12 28.00 4.65 -40.78
C PRO A 12 27.45 3.88 -39.58
N ARG A 13 27.96 2.66 -39.35
CA ARG A 13 27.58 1.86 -38.19
C ARG A 13 28.12 2.51 -36.92
N PRO A 14 27.32 2.60 -35.83
CA PRO A 14 27.78 3.18 -34.58
C PRO A 14 28.94 2.37 -34.00
N SER A 15 29.88 3.05 -33.35
CA SER A 15 31.00 2.39 -32.67
C SER A 15 30.50 1.63 -31.42
N PRO A 16 31.21 0.57 -30.98
CA PRO A 16 30.91 -0.12 -29.73
C PRO A 16 30.94 0.80 -28.49
N GLY A 17 31.68 1.91 -28.54
CA GLY A 17 31.65 2.93 -27.49
C GLY A 17 30.31 3.66 -27.44
N GLN A 18 29.81 4.11 -28.60
CA GLN A 18 28.50 4.79 -28.71
C GLN A 18 27.35 3.86 -28.31
N LEU A 19 27.38 2.58 -28.71
CA LEU A 19 26.36 1.61 -28.33
C LEU A 19 26.34 1.34 -26.81
N ARG A 20 27.50 1.34 -26.14
CA ARG A 20 27.57 1.19 -24.67
C ARG A 20 27.01 2.42 -23.96
N ILE A 21 27.29 3.62 -24.47
CA ILE A 21 26.72 4.86 -23.92
C ILE A 21 25.20 4.83 -24.10
N ALA A 22 24.71 4.45 -25.28
CA ALA A 22 23.27 4.30 -25.51
C ALA A 22 22.63 3.29 -24.53
N ALA A 23 23.25 2.14 -24.31
CA ALA A 23 22.77 1.14 -23.33
C ALA A 23 22.73 1.69 -21.90
N ALA A 24 23.76 2.43 -21.47
CA ALA A 24 23.78 3.10 -20.17
C ALA A 24 22.67 4.16 -20.05
N LEU A 25 22.49 4.97 -21.10
CA LEU A 25 21.44 5.99 -21.15
C LEU A 25 20.04 5.39 -21.07
N VAL A 26 19.81 4.20 -21.63
CA VAL A 26 18.52 3.49 -21.46
C VAL A 26 18.25 3.17 -19.99
N GLY A 27 19.25 2.64 -19.26
CA GLY A 27 19.12 2.36 -17.82
C GLY A 27 18.86 3.62 -17.00
N VAL A 28 19.63 4.69 -17.23
CA VAL A 28 19.45 5.98 -16.53
C VAL A 28 18.12 6.64 -16.88
N ALA A 29 17.70 6.58 -18.15
CA ALA A 29 16.40 7.10 -18.57
C ALA A 29 15.25 6.33 -17.90
N LEU A 30 15.35 5.01 -17.81
CA LEU A 30 14.35 4.19 -17.10
C LEU A 30 14.32 4.53 -15.61
N ALA A 31 15.48 4.76 -14.98
CA ALA A 31 15.55 5.23 -13.58
C ALA A 31 14.90 6.61 -13.42
N GLY A 32 15.14 7.54 -14.35
CA GLY A 32 14.52 8.86 -14.37
C GLY A 32 12.99 8.80 -14.53
N ILE A 33 12.50 7.96 -15.46
CA ILE A 33 11.06 7.70 -15.63
C ILE A 33 10.47 7.16 -14.32
N THR A 34 11.14 6.18 -13.72
CA THR A 34 10.72 5.58 -12.44
C THR A 34 10.64 6.62 -11.31
N ALA A 35 11.63 7.51 -11.24
CA ALA A 35 11.67 8.56 -10.25
C ALA A 35 10.51 9.55 -10.40
N VAL A 36 10.16 9.91 -11.63
CA VAL A 36 9.06 10.84 -11.94
C VAL A 36 7.69 10.19 -11.73
N THR A 37 7.53 8.89 -12.04
CA THR A 37 6.24 8.19 -11.87
C THR A 37 6.00 7.70 -10.43
N GLY A 38 6.91 7.98 -9.49
CA GLY A 38 6.76 7.60 -8.09
C GLY A 38 7.03 6.11 -7.83
N GLY A 39 8.07 5.56 -8.48
CA GLY A 39 8.63 4.24 -8.13
C GLY A 39 8.04 3.05 -8.89
N ALA A 40 7.17 3.24 -9.88
CA ALA A 40 6.53 2.13 -10.59
C ALA A 40 6.95 2.02 -12.07
N PRO A 41 8.10 1.41 -12.41
CA PRO A 41 8.36 0.97 -13.77
C PRO A 41 7.95 -0.50 -13.91
N GLY A 42 6.71 -0.72 -14.32
CA GLY A 42 6.27 -2.00 -14.89
C GLY A 42 6.11 -3.16 -13.91
N HIS A 43 5.58 -4.26 -14.45
CA HIS A 43 5.20 -5.44 -13.67
C HIS A 43 6.37 -6.12 -12.96
N LEU A 44 7.58 -6.04 -13.52
CA LEU A 44 8.75 -6.71 -12.95
C LEU A 44 9.22 -6.06 -11.64
N GLU A 45 9.25 -4.73 -11.57
CA GLU A 45 9.65 -4.03 -10.33
C GLU A 45 8.64 -4.32 -9.21
N ARG A 46 7.34 -4.29 -9.52
CA ARG A 46 6.28 -4.63 -8.55
C ARG A 46 6.40 -6.07 -8.06
N LEU A 47 6.67 -7.01 -8.95
CA LEU A 47 6.88 -8.41 -8.58
C LEU A 47 8.09 -8.59 -7.64
N LEU A 48 9.21 -7.92 -7.95
CA LEU A 48 10.42 -7.98 -7.13
C LEU A 48 10.21 -7.32 -5.77
N TYR A 49 9.51 -6.18 -5.73
CA TYR A 49 9.09 -5.54 -4.50
C TYR A 49 8.22 -6.47 -3.65
N ASP A 50 7.19 -7.07 -4.25
CA ASP A 50 6.27 -7.96 -3.56
C ASP A 50 7.02 -9.17 -2.98
N GLN A 51 7.94 -9.75 -3.74
CA GLN A 51 8.80 -10.85 -3.27
C GLN A 51 9.71 -10.40 -2.12
N ALA A 52 10.28 -9.20 -2.21
CA ALA A 52 11.17 -8.68 -1.16
C ALA A 52 10.40 -8.45 0.14
N VAL A 53 9.28 -7.73 0.11
CA VAL A 53 8.51 -7.38 1.31
C VAL A 53 7.83 -8.60 1.93
N SER A 54 7.35 -9.55 1.11
CA SER A 54 6.64 -10.74 1.62
C SER A 54 7.56 -11.85 2.13
N ARG A 55 8.81 -11.94 1.65
CA ARG A 55 9.69 -13.10 1.95
C ARG A 55 11.09 -12.76 2.45
N LEU A 56 11.66 -11.63 2.03
CA LEU A 56 13.07 -11.32 2.28
C LEU A 56 13.25 -10.33 3.44
N LEU A 57 12.38 -9.34 3.53
CA LEU A 57 12.44 -8.35 4.60
C LEU A 57 11.94 -8.96 5.92
N PRO A 58 12.51 -8.57 7.07
CA PRO A 58 11.99 -8.96 8.36
C PRO A 58 10.56 -8.45 8.51
N GLY A 59 9.62 -9.35 8.80
CA GLY A 59 8.23 -9.01 9.06
C GLY A 59 8.09 -8.11 10.29
N VAL A 60 7.03 -7.31 10.31
CA VAL A 60 6.70 -6.52 11.50
C VAL A 60 6.31 -7.44 12.66
N PRO A 61 6.92 -7.28 13.86
CA PRO A 61 6.56 -8.10 15.02
C PRO A 61 5.14 -7.82 15.49
N ARG A 62 4.57 -8.74 16.28
CA ARG A 62 3.24 -8.58 16.86
C ARG A 62 3.16 -7.36 17.77
N SER A 63 2.10 -6.58 17.60
CA SER A 63 1.77 -5.46 18.48
C SER A 63 0.71 -5.90 19.49
N ALA A 64 1.14 -6.18 20.72
CA ALA A 64 0.28 -6.75 21.77
C ALA A 64 -0.81 -5.80 22.29
N ASP A 65 -0.74 -4.52 21.93
CA ASP A 65 -1.65 -3.45 22.31
C ASP A 65 -2.69 -3.12 21.24
N LEU A 66 -2.62 -3.73 20.05
CA LEU A 66 -3.64 -3.65 19.01
C LEU A 66 -4.50 -4.91 19.04
N VAL A 67 -5.82 -4.76 18.94
CA VAL A 67 -6.75 -5.89 18.89
C VAL A 67 -7.83 -5.64 17.85
N LEU A 68 -8.11 -6.66 17.06
CA LEU A 68 -9.22 -6.67 16.11
C LEU A 68 -10.47 -7.25 16.79
N VAL A 69 -11.52 -6.45 16.87
CA VAL A 69 -12.87 -6.86 17.28
C VAL A 69 -13.70 -7.15 16.03
N GLU A 70 -13.95 -8.42 15.76
CA GLU A 70 -14.49 -8.89 14.49
C GLU A 70 -16.01 -9.11 14.53
N VAL A 71 -16.71 -8.60 13.53
CA VAL A 71 -18.03 -9.10 13.15
C VAL A 71 -17.82 -10.30 12.23
N ASP A 72 -17.63 -11.47 12.83
CA ASP A 72 -17.41 -12.75 12.15
C ASP A 72 -18.72 -13.55 11.99
N ASP A 73 -18.65 -14.65 11.25
CA ASP A 73 -19.82 -15.52 11.03
C ASP A 73 -20.38 -16.08 12.36
N ARG A 74 -19.50 -16.29 13.35
CA ARG A 74 -19.88 -16.71 14.70
C ARG A 74 -20.69 -15.62 15.42
N ALA A 75 -20.30 -14.35 15.31
CA ALA A 75 -21.03 -13.24 15.89
C ALA A 75 -22.42 -13.08 15.26
N LEU A 76 -22.52 -13.14 13.94
CA LEU A 76 -23.81 -13.07 13.24
C LEU A 76 -24.73 -14.23 13.65
N ALA A 77 -24.20 -15.45 13.69
CA ALA A 77 -24.94 -16.63 14.12
C ALA A 77 -25.39 -16.57 15.59
N ALA A 78 -24.51 -16.13 16.49
CA ALA A 78 -24.81 -16.02 17.92
C ALA A 78 -25.84 -14.93 18.22
N LEU A 79 -25.85 -13.84 17.44
CA LEU A 79 -26.83 -12.76 17.57
C LEU A 79 -28.16 -13.07 16.89
N GLY A 80 -28.17 -13.99 15.92
CA GLY A 80 -29.33 -14.22 15.06
C GLY A 80 -29.64 -13.02 14.15
N GLU A 81 -28.67 -12.12 13.95
CA GLU A 81 -28.79 -10.94 13.10
C GLU A 81 -28.02 -11.15 11.79
N ARG A 82 -28.55 -10.55 10.71
CA ARG A 82 -27.82 -10.46 9.44
C ARG A 82 -27.10 -9.12 9.38
N TRP A 83 -26.07 -9.06 8.54
CA TRP A 83 -25.46 -7.77 8.21
C TRP A 83 -26.42 -6.93 7.35
N PRO A 84 -26.52 -5.61 7.56
CA PRO A 84 -25.90 -4.83 8.65
C PRO A 84 -26.57 -5.05 10.02
N LEU A 85 -25.76 -5.02 11.09
CA LEU A 85 -26.26 -5.14 12.47
C LEU A 85 -27.14 -3.96 12.85
N SER A 86 -28.12 -4.19 13.72
CA SER A 86 -29.02 -3.13 14.22
C SER A 86 -28.29 -2.07 15.05
N ARG A 87 -28.83 -0.84 15.05
CA ARG A 87 -28.35 0.27 15.88
C ARG A 87 -28.32 -0.07 17.37
N ALA A 88 -29.36 -0.76 17.84
CA ALA A 88 -29.45 -1.24 19.21
C ALA A 88 -28.33 -2.25 19.56
N THR A 89 -27.96 -3.13 18.62
CA THR A 89 -26.84 -4.05 18.81
C THR A 89 -25.51 -3.32 18.85
N TRP A 90 -25.26 -2.37 17.94
CA TRP A 90 -24.07 -1.52 18.01
C TRP A 90 -23.98 -0.74 19.32
N ALA A 91 -25.09 -0.18 19.82
CA ALA A 91 -25.10 0.53 21.10
C ALA A 91 -24.64 -0.37 22.25
N ARG A 92 -25.15 -1.61 22.33
CA ARG A 92 -24.69 -2.60 23.33
C ARG A 92 -23.21 -2.94 23.18
N VAL A 93 -22.72 -3.07 21.95
CA VAL A 93 -21.30 -3.35 21.68
C VAL A 93 -20.44 -2.22 22.21
N PHE A 94 -20.72 -0.96 21.84
CA PHE A 94 -19.93 0.18 22.28
C PHE A 94 -20.00 0.40 23.79
N GLN A 95 -21.15 0.13 24.43
CA GLN A 95 -21.28 0.11 25.90
C GLN A 95 -20.38 -0.96 26.53
N ALA A 96 -20.40 -2.19 25.99
CA ALA A 96 -19.56 -3.28 26.49
C ALA A 96 -18.06 -2.99 26.29
N LEU A 97 -17.68 -2.38 25.16
CA LEU A 97 -16.31 -1.93 24.91
C LEU A 97 -15.91 -0.79 25.85
N ALA A 98 -16.78 0.20 26.08
CA ALA A 98 -16.52 1.31 27.00
C ALA A 98 -16.24 0.81 28.42
N ALA A 99 -16.96 -0.21 28.88
CA ALA A 99 -16.74 -0.84 30.18
C ALA A 99 -15.32 -1.41 30.36
N GLN A 100 -14.66 -1.82 29.28
CA GLN A 100 -13.29 -2.33 29.30
C GLN A 100 -12.23 -1.21 29.32
N ARG A 101 -12.61 0.06 29.09
CA ARG A 101 -11.71 1.22 29.03
C ARG A 101 -10.55 1.03 28.03
N PRO A 102 -10.84 0.86 26.73
CA PRO A 102 -9.81 0.84 25.70
C PRO A 102 -9.10 2.19 25.60
N ALA A 103 -7.92 2.21 24.99
CA ALA A 103 -7.20 3.45 24.71
C ALA A 103 -7.83 4.24 23.54
N ALA A 104 -8.33 3.53 22.53
CA ALA A 104 -9.11 4.07 21.41
C ALA A 104 -9.91 2.95 20.74
N VAL A 105 -10.99 3.30 20.05
CA VAL A 105 -11.79 2.37 19.25
C VAL A 105 -11.94 2.93 17.83
N ALA A 106 -11.25 2.33 16.87
CA ALA A 106 -11.31 2.68 15.45
C ALA A 106 -12.33 1.81 14.73
N VAL A 107 -13.28 2.40 14.03
CA VAL A 107 -14.44 1.68 13.49
C VAL A 107 -14.41 1.68 11.96
N ASP A 108 -14.19 0.50 11.36
CA ASP A 108 -14.27 0.24 9.93
C ASP A 108 -15.72 -0.10 9.51
N VAL A 109 -16.65 0.77 9.90
CA VAL A 109 -18.08 0.71 9.56
C VAL A 109 -18.55 2.14 9.41
N VAL A 110 -19.32 2.41 8.35
CA VAL A 110 -19.93 3.73 8.14
C VAL A 110 -21.44 3.63 8.31
N PHE A 111 -21.98 4.56 9.07
CA PHE A 111 -23.37 4.60 9.48
C PHE A 111 -24.12 5.70 8.74
N ASP A 112 -24.22 5.58 7.43
CA ASP A 112 -24.58 6.64 6.49
C ASP A 112 -26.07 6.95 6.39
N GLN A 113 -26.92 6.07 6.91
CA GLN A 113 -28.37 6.27 6.94
C GLN A 113 -28.91 6.18 8.38
N PRO A 114 -29.99 6.94 8.70
CA PRO A 114 -30.73 6.74 9.94
C PRO A 114 -31.18 5.28 10.10
N GLY A 115 -31.24 4.81 11.34
CA GLY A 115 -31.85 3.51 11.63
C GLY A 115 -33.35 3.49 11.28
N PRO A 116 -33.98 2.30 11.22
CA PRO A 116 -35.44 2.20 11.04
C PRO A 116 -36.19 2.99 12.12
N ARG A 117 -37.14 3.85 11.71
CA ARG A 117 -37.89 4.76 12.60
C ARG A 117 -39.39 4.50 12.63
N GLU A 118 -39.93 3.49 11.94
CA GLU A 118 -41.37 3.32 11.78
C GLU A 118 -42.11 3.20 13.12
N ALA A 119 -41.52 2.48 14.09
CA ALA A 119 -42.08 2.36 15.43
C ALA A 119 -41.95 3.65 16.26
N LEU A 120 -40.91 4.46 16.01
CA LEU A 120 -40.70 5.75 16.66
C LEU A 120 -41.71 6.78 16.13
N GLU A 121 -41.84 6.89 14.81
CA GLU A 121 -42.79 7.76 14.13
C GLU A 121 -44.22 7.47 14.59
N LEU A 122 -44.62 6.20 14.64
CA LEU A 122 -45.94 5.81 15.14
C LEU A 122 -46.18 6.27 16.59
N GLY A 123 -45.18 6.13 17.47
CA GLY A 123 -45.33 6.57 18.85
C GLY A 123 -45.30 8.09 19.01
N GLU A 124 -44.54 8.81 18.18
CA GLU A 124 -44.54 10.27 18.10
C GLU A 124 -45.91 10.81 17.62
N ASP A 125 -46.54 10.14 16.66
CA ASP A 125 -47.89 10.45 16.19
C ASP A 125 -48.94 10.21 17.30
N VAL A 126 -48.81 9.12 18.06
CA VAL A 126 -49.67 8.84 19.22
C VAL A 126 -49.48 9.91 20.30
N LEU A 127 -48.24 10.31 20.61
CA LEU A 127 -47.97 11.40 21.54
C LEU A 127 -48.59 12.71 21.07
N THR A 128 -48.50 13.02 19.78
CA THR A 128 -49.08 14.23 19.18
C THR A 128 -50.60 14.21 19.32
N SER A 129 -51.24 13.09 18.97
CA SER A 129 -52.69 12.90 19.11
C SER A 129 -53.16 13.01 20.57
N LEU A 130 -52.41 12.46 21.52
CA LEU A 130 -52.71 12.57 22.96
C LEU A 130 -52.63 14.01 23.48
N ARG A 131 -51.69 14.80 22.96
CA ARG A 131 -51.56 16.23 23.29
C ARG A 131 -52.68 17.05 22.67
N GLU A 132 -52.98 16.85 21.39
CA GLU A 132 -54.03 17.58 20.67
C GLU A 132 -55.45 17.31 21.20
N SER A 133 -55.70 16.08 21.68
CA SER A 133 -56.98 15.71 22.30
C SER A 133 -57.20 16.30 23.70
N GLY A 134 -56.20 16.95 24.29
CA GLY A 134 -56.24 17.46 25.67
C GLY A 134 -56.15 16.36 26.75
N LEU A 135 -56.04 15.08 26.36
CA LEU A 135 -55.86 13.97 27.31
C LEU A 135 -54.53 14.06 28.05
N ALA A 136 -53.50 14.61 27.41
CA ALA A 136 -52.21 14.84 28.05
C ALA A 136 -52.27 15.78 29.27
N GLU A 137 -53.27 16.66 29.38
CA GLU A 137 -53.43 17.55 30.54
C GLU A 137 -54.09 16.86 31.74
N GLN A 138 -54.70 15.68 31.53
CA GLN A 138 -55.27 14.89 32.61
C GLN A 138 -54.17 14.08 33.32
N PRO A 139 -54.27 13.82 34.64
CA PRO A 139 -53.22 13.11 35.38
C PRO A 139 -52.86 11.73 34.80
N ALA A 140 -53.87 10.98 34.33
CA ALA A 140 -53.66 9.66 33.72
C ALA A 140 -53.03 9.75 32.32
N GLY A 141 -53.40 10.76 31.52
CA GLY A 141 -52.80 10.97 30.21
C GLY A 141 -51.38 11.52 30.31
N ALA A 142 -51.10 12.41 31.25
CA ALA A 142 -49.74 12.88 31.56
C ALA A 142 -48.81 11.71 31.95
N ALA A 143 -49.30 10.77 32.78
CA ALA A 143 -48.53 9.57 33.14
C ALA A 143 -48.28 8.66 31.91
N LEU A 144 -49.29 8.50 31.04
CA LEU A 144 -49.14 7.72 29.81
C LEU A 144 -48.15 8.35 28.82
N VAL A 145 -48.20 9.68 28.66
CA VAL A 145 -47.25 10.43 27.82
C VAL A 145 -45.84 10.22 28.37
N ALA A 146 -45.62 10.37 29.68
CA ALA A 146 -44.30 10.17 30.29
C ALA A 146 -43.76 8.74 30.08
N GLU A 147 -44.63 7.72 30.22
CA GLU A 147 -44.26 6.32 29.97
C GLU A 147 -43.96 6.07 28.48
N LEU A 148 -44.77 6.61 27.57
CA LEU A 148 -44.59 6.42 26.13
C LEU A 148 -43.32 7.14 25.64
N GLU A 149 -43.05 8.36 26.12
CA GLU A 149 -41.79 9.07 25.88
C GLU A 149 -40.58 8.29 26.41
N ALA A 150 -40.69 7.70 27.60
CA ALA A 150 -39.63 6.86 28.15
C ALA A 150 -39.37 5.63 27.26
N ARG A 151 -40.43 4.95 26.80
CA ARG A 151 -40.30 3.81 25.88
C ARG A 151 -39.73 4.20 24.54
N LEU A 152 -40.18 5.31 23.95
CA LEU A 152 -39.67 5.80 22.67
C LEU A 152 -38.17 6.09 22.74
N ARG A 153 -37.71 6.75 23.81
CA ARG A 153 -36.27 6.95 24.04
C ARG A 153 -35.50 5.62 24.09
N THR A 154 -36.05 4.58 24.73
CA THR A 154 -35.38 3.26 24.77
C THR A 154 -35.35 2.53 23.42
N GLN A 155 -36.25 2.90 22.51
CA GLN A 155 -36.36 2.33 21.16
C GLN A 155 -35.56 3.12 20.11
N ASP A 156 -35.14 4.36 20.41
CA ASP A 156 -34.32 5.16 19.50
C ASP A 156 -32.90 4.60 19.42
N GLY A 157 -32.66 3.78 18.39
CA GLY A 157 -31.39 3.12 18.18
C GLY A 157 -30.25 4.08 17.88
N ASP A 158 -30.50 5.16 17.14
CA ASP A 158 -29.47 6.14 16.77
C ASP A 158 -29.08 6.97 17.99
N ALA A 159 -30.06 7.40 18.80
CA ALA A 159 -29.78 8.10 20.06
C ALA A 159 -28.99 7.23 21.03
N ARG A 160 -29.39 5.97 21.21
CA ARG A 160 -28.68 5.02 22.10
C ARG A 160 -27.26 4.71 21.62
N LEU A 161 -27.06 4.62 20.31
CA LEU A 161 -25.73 4.46 19.75
C LEU A 161 -24.89 5.72 19.97
N ALA A 162 -25.44 6.91 19.75
CA ALA A 162 -24.76 8.18 20.03
C ALA A 162 -24.33 8.26 21.51
N GLU A 163 -25.22 7.95 22.45
CA GLU A 163 -24.89 7.90 23.88
C GLU A 163 -23.73 6.93 24.18
N ALA A 164 -23.79 5.71 23.61
CA ALA A 164 -22.74 4.71 23.78
C ALA A 164 -21.37 5.15 23.22
N LEU A 165 -21.36 5.88 22.10
CA LEU A 165 -20.15 6.45 21.51
C LEU A 165 -19.56 7.54 22.42
N ALA A 166 -20.43 8.43 22.93
CA ALA A 166 -20.05 9.53 23.80
C ALA A 166 -19.49 9.05 25.15
N GLU A 167 -20.08 8.01 25.75
CA GLU A 167 -19.61 7.40 27.01
C GLU A 167 -18.18 6.86 26.93
N ASN A 168 -17.78 6.32 25.79
CA ASN A 168 -16.43 5.81 25.57
C ASN A 168 -15.43 6.97 25.39
N GLY A 169 -15.81 8.05 24.71
CA GLY A 169 -14.99 9.25 24.51
C GLY A 169 -13.70 9.06 23.71
N SER A 170 -13.52 7.88 23.10
CA SER A 170 -12.32 7.49 22.35
C SER A 170 -12.61 6.79 21.01
N VAL A 171 -13.85 6.92 20.53
CA VAL A 171 -14.27 6.28 19.28
C VAL A 171 -13.94 7.16 18.07
N ILE A 172 -13.27 6.58 17.08
CA ILE A 172 -13.02 7.18 15.77
C ILE A 172 -13.88 6.44 14.75
N LEU A 173 -14.82 7.16 14.12
CA LEU A 173 -15.72 6.61 13.12
C LEU A 173 -15.09 6.56 11.73
N GLY A 174 -15.52 5.57 10.95
CA GLY A 174 -15.17 5.45 9.55
C GLY A 174 -15.90 6.47 8.68
N ALA A 175 -15.22 6.88 7.62
CA ALA A 175 -15.75 7.71 6.55
C ALA A 175 -15.18 7.24 5.20
N ALA A 176 -15.79 7.65 4.09
CA ALA A 176 -15.33 7.25 2.76
C ALA A 176 -15.26 8.46 1.84
N ALA A 177 -14.08 8.78 1.33
CA ALA A 177 -13.98 9.68 0.19
C ALA A 177 -14.60 8.99 -1.03
N LEU A 178 -15.54 9.65 -1.70
CA LEU A 178 -16.29 9.07 -2.81
C LEU A 178 -15.44 9.06 -4.07
N THR A 179 -14.82 7.92 -4.36
CA THR A 179 -14.14 7.67 -5.64
C THR A 179 -15.09 6.92 -6.58
N GLU A 180 -14.78 6.85 -7.88
CA GLU A 180 -15.65 6.17 -8.87
C GLU A 180 -16.01 4.73 -8.45
N ASP A 181 -15.13 4.06 -7.70
CA ASP A 181 -15.32 2.70 -7.18
C ASP A 181 -16.19 2.61 -5.89
N VAL A 182 -16.48 3.72 -5.20
CA VAL A 182 -17.12 3.76 -3.86
C VAL A 182 -18.42 4.59 -3.85
N SER A 183 -18.97 4.94 -5.01
CA SER A 183 -20.14 5.85 -5.17
C SER A 183 -21.51 5.27 -4.75
N LEU A 184 -21.58 4.38 -3.76
CA LEU A 184 -22.84 3.81 -3.27
C LEU A 184 -23.45 4.58 -2.09
N MET A 185 -22.70 5.52 -1.51
CA MET A 185 -23.09 6.25 -0.31
C MET A 185 -23.44 7.71 -0.62
N PRO A 186 -24.46 8.29 0.03
CA PRO A 186 -24.76 9.71 -0.13
C PRO A 186 -23.62 10.57 0.44
N PRO A 187 -23.24 11.66 -0.23
CA PRO A 187 -22.25 12.59 0.31
C PRO A 187 -22.79 13.28 1.56
N LEU A 188 -21.90 13.62 2.49
CA LEU A 188 -22.22 14.44 3.64
C LEU A 188 -22.64 15.84 3.18
N GLU A 189 -23.80 16.30 3.65
CA GLU A 189 -24.32 17.63 3.30
C GLU A 189 -23.39 18.77 3.75
N ASP A 190 -22.71 18.59 4.89
CA ASP A 190 -21.74 19.55 5.42
C ASP A 190 -20.33 19.39 4.84
N GLY A 191 -20.08 18.30 4.09
CA GLY A 191 -18.80 17.98 3.44
C GLY A 191 -17.60 17.85 4.38
N ALA A 192 -17.80 17.77 5.70
CA ALA A 192 -16.71 17.95 6.68
C ALA A 192 -16.67 16.80 7.67
N LEU A 193 -15.53 16.11 7.83
CA LEU A 193 -15.35 15.03 8.82
C LEU A 193 -15.02 15.49 10.23
N GLU A 194 -14.66 16.77 10.39
CA GLU A 194 -14.36 17.54 11.62
C GLU A 194 -13.25 18.56 11.25
N THR A 195 -12.04 18.45 11.84
CA THR A 195 -10.93 19.37 11.63
C THR A 195 -10.06 18.87 10.47
N PRO A 196 -9.92 19.63 9.38
CA PRO A 196 -9.04 19.26 8.29
C PRO A 196 -7.56 19.32 8.71
N LEU A 197 -6.74 18.50 8.06
CA LEU A 197 -5.30 18.48 8.27
C LEU A 197 -4.65 19.70 7.58
N PRO A 198 -3.64 20.33 8.22
CA PRO A 198 -2.85 21.40 7.61
C PRO A 198 -1.80 20.82 6.64
N LEU A 199 -2.25 20.05 5.64
CA LEU A 199 -1.41 19.42 4.61
C LEU A 199 -1.70 20.01 3.23
N PRO A 200 -0.70 20.10 2.33
CA PRO A 200 -0.88 20.59 0.97
C PRO A 200 -1.70 19.59 0.14
N VAL A 201 -2.99 19.89 -0.01
CA VAL A 201 -4.00 18.99 -0.58
C VAL A 201 -3.65 18.57 -1.99
N GLU A 202 -3.14 19.49 -2.81
CA GLU A 202 -2.82 19.29 -4.23
C GLU A 202 -1.73 18.23 -4.44
N THR A 203 -0.94 17.97 -3.39
CA THR A 203 0.14 16.99 -3.45
C THR A 203 -0.30 15.59 -3.03
N LEU A 204 -1.52 15.42 -2.49
CA LEU A 204 -2.01 14.13 -2.03
C LEU A 204 -2.40 13.23 -3.21
N ARG A 205 -2.00 11.96 -3.12
CA ARG A 205 -2.21 10.96 -4.18
C ARG A 205 -3.68 10.59 -4.35
N LEU A 206 -4.45 10.53 -3.26
CA LEU A 206 -5.88 10.25 -3.31
C LEU A 206 -6.64 11.57 -3.23
N GLN A 207 -7.46 11.82 -4.26
CA GLN A 207 -8.32 13.00 -4.37
C GLN A 207 -9.76 12.54 -4.62
N SER A 208 -10.70 13.25 -4.02
CA SER A 208 -12.12 13.12 -4.31
C SER A 208 -12.79 14.50 -4.25
N ARG A 209 -13.99 14.59 -4.81
CA ARG A 209 -14.83 15.78 -4.69
C ARG A 209 -15.66 15.78 -3.43
N GLU A 210 -16.08 14.60 -2.98
CA GLU A 210 -17.10 14.42 -1.96
C GLU A 210 -16.68 13.36 -0.96
N ILE A 211 -17.29 13.41 0.22
CA ILE A 211 -17.02 12.49 1.31
C ILE A 211 -18.34 12.04 1.92
N ALA A 212 -18.48 10.73 2.09
CA ALA A 212 -19.55 10.12 2.84
C ALA A 212 -19.05 9.75 4.24
N GLY A 213 -19.97 9.69 5.19
CA GLY A 213 -19.65 9.38 6.57
C GLY A 213 -20.88 8.97 7.34
N SER A 214 -20.71 8.78 8.64
CA SER A 214 -21.83 8.47 9.53
C SER A 214 -22.79 9.65 9.67
N ILE A 215 -24.06 9.41 10.00
CA ILE A 215 -25.05 10.47 10.25
C ILE A 215 -24.57 11.44 11.34
N ALA A 216 -24.98 12.71 11.24
CA ALA A 216 -24.51 13.79 12.11
C ALA A 216 -24.58 13.49 13.62
N PRO A 217 -25.67 12.91 14.19
CA PRO A 217 -25.74 12.59 15.61
C PRO A 217 -24.63 11.66 16.10
N LEU A 218 -24.23 10.68 15.27
CA LEU A 218 -23.20 9.71 15.64
C LEU A 218 -21.80 10.33 15.55
N ARG A 219 -21.57 11.18 14.54
CA ARG A 219 -20.27 11.86 14.39
C ARG A 219 -20.01 12.85 15.52
N LEU A 220 -21.03 13.64 15.87
CA LEU A 220 -20.93 14.60 16.97
C LEU A 220 -20.71 13.92 18.33
N ALA A 221 -21.15 12.67 18.49
CA ALA A 221 -20.91 11.86 19.68
C ALA A 221 -19.56 11.13 19.70
N ALA A 222 -18.96 10.92 18.53
CA ALA A 222 -17.64 10.31 18.41
C ALA A 222 -16.52 11.30 18.78
N HIS A 223 -15.32 10.78 19.01
CA HIS A 223 -14.14 11.62 19.23
C HIS A 223 -13.59 12.20 17.92
N GLY A 224 -13.74 11.46 16.83
CA GLY A 224 -13.13 11.78 15.55
C GLY A 224 -13.72 10.98 14.41
N SER A 225 -13.38 11.36 13.19
CA SER A 225 -13.64 10.57 11.97
C SER A 225 -12.37 10.40 11.13
N GLY A 226 -12.26 9.29 10.40
CA GLY A 226 -11.16 9.07 9.48
C GLY A 226 -11.54 8.20 8.28
N THR A 227 -10.90 8.46 7.13
CA THR A 227 -11.25 7.79 5.88
C THR A 227 -10.81 6.32 5.84
N LEU A 228 -11.66 5.46 5.28
CA LEU A 228 -11.48 4.02 5.11
C LEU A 228 -10.86 3.65 3.74
N ASN A 229 -10.60 4.66 2.90
CA ASN A 229 -10.13 4.45 1.54
C ASN A 229 -8.81 3.65 1.48
N MET A 230 -8.73 2.77 0.49
CA MET A 230 -7.54 2.00 0.14
C MET A 230 -7.05 2.38 -1.26
N LEU A 231 -5.74 2.29 -1.49
CA LEU A 231 -5.14 2.50 -2.81
C LEU A 231 -4.86 1.15 -3.47
N VAL A 232 -5.80 0.71 -4.30
CA VAL A 232 -5.66 -0.49 -5.12
C VAL A 232 -4.87 -0.12 -6.38
N GLU A 233 -3.73 -0.77 -6.61
CA GLU A 233 -2.97 -0.57 -7.85
C GLU A 233 -3.61 -1.35 -9.02
N ALA A 234 -3.15 -1.09 -10.25
CA ALA A 234 -3.74 -1.66 -11.47
C ALA A 234 -3.74 -3.21 -11.55
N ASP A 235 -2.95 -3.88 -10.71
CA ASP A 235 -2.92 -5.34 -10.58
C ASP A 235 -3.78 -5.88 -9.42
N GLY A 236 -4.59 -5.03 -8.77
CA GLY A 236 -5.47 -5.42 -7.68
C GLY A 236 -4.78 -5.53 -6.31
N VAL A 237 -3.48 -5.23 -6.24
CA VAL A 237 -2.68 -5.35 -5.01
C VAL A 237 -2.58 -3.99 -4.33
N ILE A 238 -2.80 -3.96 -3.01
CA ILE A 238 -2.63 -2.77 -2.18
C ILE A 238 -1.21 -2.77 -1.61
N ARG A 239 -0.37 -1.85 -2.10
CA ARG A 239 1.02 -1.65 -1.63
C ARG A 239 1.18 -0.39 -0.79
N ARG A 240 0.30 0.58 -1.00
CA ARG A 240 0.32 1.91 -0.38
C ARG A 240 -0.92 2.12 0.46
N TYR A 241 -0.77 2.91 1.51
CA TYR A 241 -1.90 3.28 2.35
C TYR A 241 -2.04 4.81 2.40
N PRO A 242 -3.19 5.37 1.98
CA PRO A 242 -3.42 6.81 2.01
C PRO A 242 -3.70 7.27 3.45
N TYR A 243 -2.72 7.84 4.14
CA TYR A 243 -2.92 8.41 5.48
C TYR A 243 -3.65 9.75 5.45
N ALA A 244 -3.60 10.46 4.31
CA ALA A 244 -4.32 11.70 4.09
C ALA A 244 -4.97 11.68 2.70
N VAL A 245 -6.20 12.17 2.64
CA VAL A 245 -7.03 12.20 1.43
C VAL A 245 -7.48 13.63 1.15
N GLY A 246 -7.30 14.09 -0.09
CA GLY A 246 -7.83 15.38 -0.50
C GLY A 246 -9.30 15.27 -0.86
N VAL A 247 -10.18 16.01 -0.17
CA VAL A 247 -11.60 16.14 -0.53
C VAL A 247 -12.01 17.60 -0.50
N GLY A 248 -12.61 18.09 -1.59
CA GLY A 248 -13.16 19.45 -1.63
C GLY A 248 -12.12 20.55 -1.37
N GLY A 249 -10.85 20.30 -1.68
CA GLY A 249 -9.74 21.23 -1.40
C GLY A 249 -9.24 21.20 0.05
N GLN A 250 -9.68 20.24 0.87
CA GLN A 250 -9.21 20.03 2.24
C GLN A 250 -8.62 18.63 2.42
N ALA A 251 -7.65 18.49 3.32
CA ALA A 251 -6.99 17.22 3.59
C ALA A 251 -7.66 16.57 4.81
N TRP A 252 -8.07 15.32 4.67
CA TRP A 252 -8.72 14.55 5.72
C TRP A 252 -7.86 13.37 6.15
N PRO A 253 -7.81 13.06 7.46
CA PRO A 253 -7.03 11.92 7.95
C PRO A 253 -7.72 10.62 7.57
N SER A 254 -6.92 9.58 7.36
CA SER A 254 -7.41 8.21 7.34
C SER A 254 -7.79 7.73 8.74
N LEU A 255 -8.53 6.62 8.84
CA LEU A 255 -8.87 6.02 10.12
C LEU A 255 -7.61 5.74 10.97
N ALA A 256 -6.55 5.24 10.34
CA ALA A 256 -5.27 4.99 11.02
C ALA A 256 -4.59 6.28 11.51
N LEU A 257 -4.56 7.35 10.70
CA LEU A 257 -3.96 8.62 11.10
C LEU A 257 -4.76 9.30 12.20
N ALA A 258 -6.10 9.35 12.08
CA ALA A 258 -6.98 9.92 13.09
C ALA A 258 -6.80 9.20 14.45
N THR A 259 -6.73 7.87 14.41
CA THR A 259 -6.44 7.05 15.61
C THR A 259 -5.06 7.35 16.18
N ALA A 260 -4.03 7.51 15.35
CA ALA A 260 -2.68 7.85 15.81
C ALA A 260 -2.63 9.22 16.49
N LEU A 261 -3.29 10.23 15.91
CA LEU A 261 -3.36 11.59 16.45
C LEU A 261 -4.09 11.62 17.81
N ARG A 262 -5.12 10.77 17.98
CA ARG A 262 -5.81 10.58 19.26
C ARG A 262 -4.88 9.97 20.31
N LEU A 263 -4.14 8.92 19.95
CA LEU A 263 -3.31 8.17 20.90
C LEU A 263 -2.04 8.92 21.30
N MET A 264 -1.47 9.74 20.41
CA MET A 264 -0.19 10.43 20.60
C MET A 264 -0.28 11.91 20.20
N PRO A 265 -1.11 12.72 20.88
CA PRO A 265 -1.31 14.12 20.54
C PRO A 265 -0.02 14.94 20.62
N GLU A 266 0.91 14.56 21.49
CA GLU A 266 2.23 15.19 21.63
C GLU A 266 3.14 14.96 20.42
N GLN A 267 2.85 13.94 19.59
CA GLN A 267 3.58 13.62 18.37
C GLN A 267 2.83 14.02 17.10
N ALA A 268 1.74 14.78 17.20
CA ALA A 268 0.86 15.10 16.08
C ALA A 268 1.61 15.66 14.86
N GLU A 269 2.51 16.61 15.05
CA GLU A 269 3.30 17.20 13.94
C GLU A 269 4.19 16.15 13.26
N THR A 270 4.84 15.28 14.04
CA THR A 270 5.69 14.20 13.52
C THR A 270 4.87 13.16 12.78
N LEU A 271 3.70 12.78 13.30
CA LEU A 271 2.78 11.85 12.65
C LEU A 271 2.26 12.42 11.33
N MET A 272 1.86 13.70 11.29
CA MET A 272 1.42 14.36 10.05
C MET A 272 2.54 14.44 9.02
N ARG A 273 3.77 14.76 9.43
CA ARG A 273 4.95 14.77 8.55
C ARG A 273 5.26 13.40 7.98
N ARG A 274 5.11 12.33 8.78
CA ARG A 274 5.24 10.94 8.32
C ARG A 274 4.11 10.53 7.38
N ALA A 275 2.87 10.89 7.70
CA ALA A 275 1.70 10.63 6.89
C ALA A 275 1.78 11.30 5.51
N ALA A 276 2.37 12.51 5.43
CA ALA A 276 2.55 13.26 4.20
C ALA A 276 3.63 12.69 3.25
N LEU A 277 4.42 11.72 3.69
CA LEU A 277 5.42 11.06 2.84
C LEU A 277 4.78 10.44 1.62
N ASP A 278 5.53 10.37 0.51
CA ASP A 278 5.07 9.73 -0.73
C ASP A 278 3.67 10.21 -1.16
N HIS A 279 3.43 11.53 -1.11
CA HIS A 279 2.16 12.15 -1.50
C HIS A 279 0.97 11.70 -0.63
N GLY A 280 1.19 11.58 0.68
CA GLY A 280 0.15 11.13 1.61
C GLY A 280 -0.04 9.60 1.63
N ALA A 281 0.71 8.86 0.82
CA ALA A 281 0.48 7.43 0.55
C ALA A 281 1.79 6.63 0.43
N PRO A 282 2.58 6.52 1.51
CA PRO A 282 3.79 5.70 1.54
C PRO A 282 3.48 4.21 1.38
N LEU A 283 4.53 3.48 1.02
CA LEU A 283 4.51 2.03 0.92
C LEU A 283 4.47 1.39 2.31
N MET A 284 3.78 0.26 2.37
CA MET A 284 3.53 -0.49 3.58
C MET A 284 4.56 -1.60 3.81
N ARG A 285 5.11 -1.72 5.03
CA ARG A 285 5.99 -2.82 5.43
C ARG A 285 5.20 -3.95 6.09
N LEU A 286 4.97 -5.05 5.38
CA LEU A 286 4.01 -6.08 5.79
C LEU A 286 4.34 -6.79 7.12
N PRO A 287 3.31 -7.21 7.88
CA PRO A 287 3.52 -7.91 9.13
C PRO A 287 3.73 -9.41 8.87
N ALA A 288 4.17 -10.12 9.92
CA ALA A 288 4.15 -11.58 9.90
C ALA A 288 2.70 -12.10 9.80
N PRO A 289 2.47 -13.36 9.37
CA PRO A 289 1.17 -14.00 9.51
C PRO A 289 0.68 -13.98 10.97
N ASP A 290 -0.64 -13.91 11.18
CA ASP A 290 -1.30 -13.90 12.50
C ASP A 290 -0.74 -12.82 13.44
N TRP A 291 -0.45 -11.62 12.94
CA TRP A 291 0.21 -10.59 13.74
C TRP A 291 -0.71 -9.89 14.74
N LEU A 292 -2.00 -9.81 14.42
CA LEU A 292 -3.01 -9.05 15.15
C LEU A 292 -3.90 -10.00 15.96
N PRO A 293 -3.93 -9.88 17.30
CA PRO A 293 -4.89 -10.60 18.13
C PRO A 293 -6.34 -10.27 17.73
N ARG A 294 -7.20 -11.29 17.73
CA ARG A 294 -8.60 -11.20 17.29
C ARG A 294 -9.55 -11.61 18.41
N VAL A 295 -10.64 -10.88 18.55
CA VAL A 295 -11.75 -11.13 19.48
C VAL A 295 -13.03 -11.00 18.68
N SER A 296 -13.92 -11.99 18.70
CA SER A 296 -15.18 -11.85 17.96
C SER A 296 -16.22 -11.11 18.80
N LEU A 297 -17.08 -10.35 18.11
CA LEU A 297 -18.07 -9.47 18.72
C LEU A 297 -19.08 -10.24 19.59
N ALA A 298 -19.31 -11.53 19.33
CA ALA A 298 -20.07 -12.40 20.23
C ALA A 298 -19.47 -12.44 21.64
N ASP A 299 -18.15 -12.56 21.76
CA ASP A 299 -17.48 -12.64 23.06
C ASP A 299 -17.54 -11.30 23.81
N VAL A 300 -17.58 -10.18 23.07
CA VAL A 300 -17.77 -8.83 23.64
C VAL A 300 -19.17 -8.65 24.21
N LEU A 301 -20.19 -9.24 23.58
CA LEU A 301 -21.58 -9.12 24.01
C LEU A 301 -22.03 -10.19 25.03
N GLN A 302 -21.37 -11.35 25.09
CA GLN A 302 -21.69 -12.44 26.03
C GLN A 302 -21.01 -12.29 27.40
N VAL A 303 -20.50 -11.10 27.73
CA VAL A 303 -19.76 -10.87 28.98
C VAL A 303 -20.69 -10.95 30.19
N ASP A 304 -20.65 -12.09 30.89
CA ASP A 304 -20.78 -12.10 32.34
C ASP A 304 -19.60 -11.28 32.89
N PRO A 305 -19.81 -10.33 33.83
CA PRO A 305 -18.72 -9.61 34.52
C PRO A 305 -17.60 -10.50 35.10
N ARG A 306 -17.82 -11.81 35.18
CA ARG A 306 -16.87 -12.85 35.63
C ARG A 306 -16.08 -13.55 34.51
N SER A 307 -16.28 -13.20 33.24
CA SER A 307 -15.53 -13.77 32.11
C SER A 307 -14.04 -13.43 32.22
N VAL A 308 -13.27 -14.32 32.86
CA VAL A 308 -11.84 -14.15 33.13
C VAL A 308 -11.08 -14.11 31.79
N GLY A 309 -10.47 -12.97 31.48
CA GLY A 309 -9.52 -12.83 30.37
C GLY A 309 -9.84 -11.75 29.33
N LEU A 310 -11.11 -11.35 29.17
CA LEU A 310 -11.46 -10.30 28.20
C LEU A 310 -10.96 -8.92 28.62
N ASP A 311 -10.95 -8.64 29.92
CA ASP A 311 -10.36 -7.42 30.48
C ASP A 311 -8.86 -7.31 30.15
N LEU A 312 -8.11 -8.41 30.27
CA LEU A 312 -6.71 -8.48 29.83
C LEU A 312 -6.55 -8.30 28.31
N ALA A 313 -7.57 -8.72 27.55
CA ALA A 313 -7.58 -8.66 26.10
C ALA A 313 -7.98 -7.30 25.55
N LEU A 314 -8.69 -6.43 26.29
CA LEU A 314 -9.23 -5.17 25.75
C LEU A 314 -8.83 -3.91 26.53
N ARG A 315 -8.56 -4.01 27.83
CA ARG A 315 -8.27 -2.83 28.66
C ARG A 315 -6.99 -2.13 28.23
N GLY A 316 -7.09 -0.81 28.03
CA GLY A 316 -5.98 0.04 27.61
C GLY A 316 -5.43 -0.28 26.22
N LYS A 317 -6.09 -1.14 25.45
CA LYS A 317 -5.69 -1.49 24.09
C LYS A 317 -6.36 -0.60 23.06
N THR A 318 -5.76 -0.51 21.87
CA THR A 318 -6.38 0.10 20.70
C THR A 318 -7.19 -0.97 19.97
N LEU A 319 -8.50 -0.75 19.88
CA LEU A 319 -9.42 -1.69 19.28
C LEU A 319 -9.76 -1.24 17.87
N PHE A 320 -9.69 -2.17 16.92
CA PHE A 320 -10.21 -1.98 15.57
C PHE A 320 -11.48 -2.81 15.43
N VAL A 321 -12.60 -2.19 15.09
CA VAL A 321 -13.90 -2.85 14.99
C VAL A 321 -14.31 -2.90 13.53
N GLY A 322 -14.53 -4.09 12.98
CA GLY A 322 -14.86 -4.24 11.56
C GLY A 322 -15.38 -5.62 11.21
N VAL A 323 -15.87 -5.75 9.98
CA VAL A 323 -16.50 -6.99 9.51
C VAL A 323 -15.47 -7.91 8.85
N THR A 324 -15.47 -9.17 9.28
CA THR A 324 -14.62 -10.22 8.71
C THR A 324 -15.39 -11.48 8.34
N ALA A 325 -16.71 -11.49 8.58
CA ALA A 325 -17.64 -12.52 8.15
C ALA A 325 -17.55 -12.80 6.64
N THR A 326 -17.70 -14.08 6.27
CA THR A 326 -17.44 -14.55 4.91
C THR A 326 -18.46 -14.00 3.91
N GLY A 327 -17.98 -13.51 2.77
CA GLY A 327 -18.82 -13.02 1.68
C GLY A 327 -19.48 -11.65 1.89
N LEU A 328 -19.25 -10.97 3.02
CA LEU A 328 -19.88 -9.68 3.32
C LEU A 328 -19.04 -8.45 2.93
N HIS A 329 -17.73 -8.59 2.69
CA HIS A 329 -16.84 -7.48 2.32
C HIS A 329 -15.84 -7.86 1.22
N GLY A 330 -15.39 -6.85 0.48
CA GLY A 330 -14.31 -6.97 -0.50
C GLY A 330 -12.99 -7.23 0.21
N GLN A 331 -12.62 -8.50 0.31
CA GLN A 331 -11.32 -8.85 0.84
C GLN A 331 -10.22 -8.30 -0.07
N SER A 332 -9.19 -7.75 0.55
CA SER A 332 -8.10 -7.08 -0.14
C SER A 332 -6.91 -8.02 -0.36
N THR A 333 -6.12 -7.74 -1.39
CA THR A 333 -4.87 -8.46 -1.65
C THR A 333 -3.69 -7.56 -1.30
N LEU A 334 -2.82 -8.05 -0.42
CA LEU A 334 -1.52 -7.45 -0.11
C LEU A 334 -0.40 -8.27 -0.76
N PRO A 335 0.82 -7.74 -0.89
CA PRO A 335 1.93 -8.53 -1.40
C PRO A 335 2.15 -9.84 -0.62
N GLY A 336 1.92 -10.98 -1.29
CA GLY A 336 2.07 -12.31 -0.67
C GLY A 336 0.98 -12.72 0.32
N GLN A 337 -0.08 -11.91 0.50
CA GLN A 337 -1.23 -12.25 1.36
C GLN A 337 -2.54 -11.99 0.60
N VAL A 338 -3.43 -12.97 0.60
CA VAL A 338 -4.75 -12.88 -0.02
C VAL A 338 -5.82 -12.80 1.05
N ALA A 339 -7.00 -12.31 0.70
CA ALA A 339 -8.17 -12.34 1.56
C ALA A 339 -8.05 -11.50 2.86
N VAL A 340 -7.31 -10.38 2.84
CA VAL A 340 -7.07 -9.56 4.04
C VAL A 340 -8.26 -8.61 4.30
N PRO A 341 -8.86 -8.58 5.51
CA PRO A 341 -9.91 -7.63 5.85
C PRO A 341 -9.43 -6.17 5.86
N GLY A 342 -10.27 -5.23 5.40
CA GLY A 342 -9.94 -3.80 5.37
C GLY A 342 -9.53 -3.24 6.73
N VAL A 343 -10.30 -3.58 7.77
CA VAL A 343 -10.03 -3.26 9.18
C VAL A 343 -8.64 -3.67 9.64
N GLU A 344 -8.11 -4.80 9.16
CA GLU A 344 -6.76 -5.26 9.51
C GLU A 344 -5.69 -4.38 8.85
N ILE A 345 -5.94 -3.90 7.62
CA ILE A 345 -5.05 -2.97 6.92
C ILE A 345 -4.99 -1.62 7.66
N HIS A 346 -6.10 -1.16 8.24
CA HIS A 346 -6.11 0.05 9.08
C HIS A 346 -5.28 -0.11 10.36
N ALA A 347 -5.39 -1.25 11.05
CA ALA A 347 -4.57 -1.55 12.22
C ALA A 347 -3.09 -1.59 11.86
N PHE A 348 -2.78 -2.24 10.74
CA PHE A 348 -1.45 -2.33 10.19
C PHE A 348 -0.85 -0.95 9.85
N ALA A 349 -1.64 -0.07 9.24
CA ALA A 349 -1.22 1.28 8.90
C ALA A 349 -0.93 2.12 10.17
N LEU A 350 -1.79 2.05 11.19
CA LEU A 350 -1.52 2.70 12.47
C LEU A 350 -0.17 2.25 13.04
N ASP A 351 0.08 0.95 13.00
CA ASP A 351 1.30 0.34 13.51
C ASP A 351 2.56 0.76 12.74
N ASN A 352 2.46 0.87 11.40
CA ASN A 352 3.54 1.36 10.56
C ASN A 352 3.86 2.83 10.84
N LEU A 353 2.83 3.66 10.99
CA LEU A 353 2.96 5.09 11.23
C LEU A 353 3.59 5.41 12.59
N ARG A 354 3.08 4.78 13.66
CA ARG A 354 3.54 5.05 15.03
C ARG A 354 4.99 4.60 15.25
N ALA A 355 5.38 3.48 14.63
CA ALA A 355 6.70 2.90 14.81
C ALA A 355 7.72 3.26 13.71
N ASP A 356 7.37 4.22 12.84
CA ASP A 356 8.24 4.71 11.77
C ASP A 356 8.73 3.62 10.79
N ARG A 357 7.84 2.69 10.45
CA ARG A 357 8.13 1.57 9.53
C ARG A 357 7.69 1.83 8.09
N LEU A 358 7.36 3.08 7.78
CA LEU A 358 6.89 3.50 6.46
C LEU A 358 8.00 3.35 5.43
N MET A 359 7.64 2.77 4.27
CA MET A 359 8.56 2.62 3.16
C MET A 359 8.37 3.77 2.17
N ARG A 360 9.48 4.39 1.78
CA ARG A 360 9.53 5.60 0.95
C ARG A 360 10.05 5.27 -0.43
N SER A 361 9.47 5.88 -1.45
CA SER A 361 9.84 5.67 -2.85
C SER A 361 9.94 6.95 -3.66
N SER A 362 9.50 8.10 -3.11
CA SER A 362 9.53 9.38 -3.79
C SER A 362 10.60 10.34 -3.24
N GLY A 363 10.72 11.51 -3.88
CA GLY A 363 11.62 12.59 -3.44
C GLY A 363 13.09 12.16 -3.43
N VAL A 364 13.73 12.24 -2.26
CA VAL A 364 15.17 11.92 -2.10
C VAL A 364 15.48 10.46 -2.46
N VAL A 365 14.55 9.53 -2.19
CA VAL A 365 14.75 8.10 -2.52
C VAL A 365 14.79 7.90 -4.03
N ALA A 366 13.88 8.54 -4.76
CA ALA A 366 13.82 8.50 -6.21
C ALA A 366 15.12 9.07 -6.84
N VAL A 367 15.62 10.20 -6.34
CA VAL A 367 16.90 10.78 -6.79
C VAL A 367 18.07 9.86 -6.48
N THR A 368 18.07 9.24 -5.29
CA THR A 368 19.11 8.27 -4.89
C THR A 368 19.15 7.09 -5.87
N GLY A 369 18.01 6.58 -6.31
CA GLY A 369 17.96 5.50 -7.31
C GLY A 369 18.55 5.88 -8.66
N VAL A 370 18.29 7.10 -9.14
CA VAL A 370 18.90 7.61 -10.38
C VAL A 370 20.41 7.74 -10.24
N LEU A 371 20.89 8.29 -9.12
CA LEU A 371 22.31 8.47 -8.85
C LEU A 371 23.04 7.12 -8.70
N GLU A 372 22.43 6.17 -7.98
CA GLU A 372 22.94 4.81 -7.83
C GLU A 372 23.09 4.14 -9.19
N THR A 373 22.04 4.18 -10.02
CA THR A 373 22.07 3.62 -11.37
C THR A 373 23.14 4.28 -12.23
N LEU A 374 23.29 5.60 -12.16
CA LEU A 374 24.32 6.33 -12.89
C LEU A 374 25.73 5.89 -12.48
N VAL A 375 26.01 5.84 -11.18
CA VAL A 375 27.32 5.45 -10.63
C VAL A 375 27.67 4.01 -11.02
N LEU A 376 26.70 3.10 -10.88
CA LEU A 376 26.83 1.70 -11.28
C LEU A 376 27.26 1.56 -12.75
N LEU A 377 26.53 2.21 -13.66
CA LEU A 377 26.77 2.13 -15.10
C LEU A 377 28.05 2.85 -15.53
N MET A 378 28.38 3.99 -14.91
CA MET A 378 29.64 4.69 -15.16
C MET A 378 30.85 3.83 -14.76
N PHE A 379 30.79 3.20 -13.58
CA PHE A 379 31.86 2.31 -13.11
C PHE A 379 32.00 1.09 -14.01
N PHE A 380 30.90 0.45 -14.41
CA PHE A 380 30.93 -0.68 -15.33
C PHE A 380 31.51 -0.28 -16.70
N GLY A 381 31.08 0.86 -17.25
CA GLY A 381 31.62 1.39 -18.50
C GLY A 381 33.13 1.65 -18.45
N TRP A 382 33.62 2.22 -17.34
CA TRP A 382 35.05 2.38 -17.09
C TRP A 382 35.79 1.02 -17.06
N ARG A 383 35.20 0.01 -16.41
CA ARG A 383 35.78 -1.36 -16.38
C ARG A 383 35.79 -2.03 -17.73
N CYS A 384 34.74 -1.91 -18.55
CA CYS A 384 34.71 -2.45 -19.91
C CYS A 384 35.84 -1.86 -20.78
N ARG A 385 36.22 -0.59 -20.59
CA ARG A 385 37.34 0.03 -21.30
C ARG A 385 38.72 -0.51 -20.88
N ARG A 386 38.88 -0.90 -19.61
CA ARG A 386 40.17 -1.35 -19.05
C ARG A 386 40.36 -2.88 -19.13
N ALA A 387 39.27 -3.64 -19.17
CA ALA A 387 39.30 -5.10 -19.18
C ALA A 387 39.82 -5.67 -20.51
N ARG A 388 40.80 -6.58 -20.41
CA ARG A 388 41.43 -7.24 -21.56
C ARG A 388 40.70 -8.50 -22.03
N THR A 389 39.91 -9.13 -21.15
CA THR A 389 39.23 -10.41 -21.43
C THR A 389 37.74 -10.33 -21.15
N LEU A 390 36.95 -11.11 -21.89
CA LEU A 390 35.50 -11.21 -21.69
C LEU A 390 35.16 -11.74 -20.28
N GLY A 391 35.91 -12.72 -19.80
CA GLY A 391 35.71 -13.27 -18.46
C GLY A 391 35.89 -12.24 -17.33
N ALA A 392 36.78 -11.25 -17.50
CA ALA A 392 36.93 -10.17 -16.54
C ALA A 392 35.71 -9.22 -16.52
N VAL A 393 35.12 -8.96 -17.69
CA VAL A 393 33.91 -8.13 -17.82
C VAL A 393 32.71 -8.85 -17.19
N ILE A 394 32.51 -10.13 -17.50
CA ILE A 394 31.42 -10.94 -16.93
C ILE A 394 31.51 -11.01 -15.41
N ARG A 395 32.70 -11.31 -14.85
CA ARG A 395 32.88 -11.33 -13.39
C ARG A 395 32.60 -9.98 -12.74
N THR A 396 33.00 -8.89 -13.39
CA THR A 396 32.71 -7.54 -12.90
C THR A 396 31.20 -7.26 -12.94
N ALA A 397 30.50 -7.64 -14.01
CA ALA A 397 29.05 -7.47 -14.11
C ALA A 397 28.31 -8.26 -13.02
N ILE A 398 28.69 -9.53 -12.78
CA ILE A 398 28.10 -10.36 -11.72
C ILE A 398 28.35 -9.73 -10.34
N ALA A 399 29.58 -9.31 -10.06
CA ALA A 399 29.91 -8.68 -8.78
C ALA A 399 29.12 -7.37 -8.57
N LEU A 400 29.00 -6.55 -9.61
CA LEU A 400 28.23 -5.31 -9.54
C LEU A 400 26.73 -5.56 -9.38
N MET A 401 26.17 -6.58 -10.05
CA MET A 401 24.78 -6.98 -9.85
C MET A 401 24.53 -7.42 -8.40
N ALA A 402 25.43 -8.24 -7.84
CA ALA A 402 25.33 -8.68 -6.45
C ALA A 402 25.39 -7.50 -5.47
N VAL A 403 26.30 -6.55 -5.70
CA VAL A 403 26.41 -5.32 -4.90
C VAL A 403 25.15 -4.45 -5.04
N HIS A 404 24.63 -4.29 -6.25
CA HIS A 404 23.40 -3.54 -6.52
C HIS A 404 22.20 -4.13 -5.77
N VAL A 405 21.97 -5.45 -5.89
CA VAL A 405 20.89 -6.15 -5.17
C VAL A 405 21.07 -6.05 -3.66
N ALA A 406 22.28 -6.24 -3.15
CA ALA A 406 22.56 -6.13 -1.72
C ALA A 406 22.34 -4.71 -1.19
N LEU A 407 22.78 -3.68 -1.93
CA LEU A 407 22.58 -2.28 -1.57
C LEU A 407 21.11 -1.91 -1.56
N VAL A 408 20.36 -2.24 -2.61
CA VAL A 408 18.91 -1.95 -2.69
C VAL A 408 18.16 -2.68 -1.58
N GLY A 409 18.49 -3.95 -1.32
CA GLY A 409 17.89 -4.71 -0.22
C GLY A 409 18.19 -4.12 1.15
N TRP A 410 19.43 -3.69 1.40
CA TRP A 410 19.83 -3.03 2.65
C TRP A 410 19.12 -1.68 2.84
N LEU A 411 19.05 -0.84 1.80
CA LEU A 411 18.32 0.43 1.81
C LEU A 411 16.84 0.22 2.16
N ALA A 412 16.21 -0.82 1.61
CA ALA A 412 14.81 -1.15 1.92
C ALA A 412 14.62 -1.69 3.34
N ALA A 413 15.53 -2.54 3.83
CA ALA A 413 15.40 -3.19 5.14
C ALA A 413 15.64 -2.25 6.33
N ASP A 414 16.69 -1.44 6.25
CA ASP A 414 17.18 -0.64 7.38
C ASP A 414 16.66 0.80 7.33
N LEU A 415 16.58 1.41 6.13
CA LEU A 415 16.16 2.79 5.95
C LEU A 415 14.72 2.93 5.44
N GLY A 416 14.08 1.83 5.03
CA GLY A 416 12.76 1.86 4.38
C GLY A 416 12.80 2.50 2.99
N TRP A 417 13.95 2.60 2.34
CA TRP A 417 14.12 3.25 1.04
C TRP A 417 13.95 2.24 -0.09
N VAL A 418 12.86 2.39 -0.85
CA VAL A 418 12.53 1.53 -1.99
C VAL A 418 13.13 2.12 -3.26
N VAL A 419 14.37 1.75 -3.51
CA VAL A 419 15.11 2.12 -4.73
C VAL A 419 14.82 1.09 -5.83
N PRO A 420 14.53 1.51 -7.08
CA PRO A 420 14.21 0.57 -8.14
C PRO A 420 15.41 -0.27 -8.58
N LEU A 421 15.23 -1.59 -8.67
CA LEU A 421 16.26 -2.55 -9.03
C LEU A 421 16.39 -2.72 -10.56
N VAL A 422 15.28 -2.68 -11.28
CA VAL A 422 15.24 -3.01 -12.71
C VAL A 422 16.06 -2.05 -13.59
N PRO A 423 16.05 -0.71 -13.38
CA PRO A 423 16.80 0.21 -14.24
C PRO A 423 18.31 -0.07 -14.26
N GLY A 424 18.92 -0.24 -13.08
CA GLY A 424 20.34 -0.57 -12.94
C GLY A 424 20.67 -1.93 -13.55
N ALA A 425 19.85 -2.94 -13.24
CA ALA A 425 20.03 -4.30 -13.76
C ALA A 425 19.94 -4.37 -15.29
N LEU A 426 18.94 -3.70 -15.89
CA LEU A 426 18.73 -3.67 -17.33
C LEU A 426 19.86 -2.93 -18.04
N GLY A 427 20.26 -1.76 -17.55
CA GLY A 427 21.38 -1.01 -18.12
C GLY A 427 22.68 -1.82 -18.10
N LEU A 428 22.96 -2.49 -16.99
CA LEU A 428 24.14 -3.35 -16.83
C LEU A 428 24.11 -4.53 -17.83
N GLY A 429 22.94 -5.18 -17.96
CA GLY A 429 22.73 -6.27 -18.91
C GLY A 429 22.92 -5.86 -20.37
N LEU A 430 22.32 -4.73 -20.78
CA LEU A 430 22.48 -4.20 -22.14
C LEU A 430 23.93 -3.82 -22.44
N MET A 431 24.63 -3.19 -21.50
CA MET A 431 26.05 -2.89 -21.65
C MET A 431 26.91 -4.15 -21.79
N LEU A 432 26.62 -5.19 -21.01
CA LEU A 432 27.31 -6.48 -21.08
C LEU A 432 27.08 -7.15 -22.44
N LEU A 433 25.86 -7.10 -22.97
CA LEU A 433 25.54 -7.64 -24.29
C LEU A 433 26.31 -6.91 -25.40
N VAL A 434 26.32 -5.57 -25.37
CA VAL A 434 27.07 -4.76 -26.35
C VAL A 434 28.57 -5.04 -26.28
N ASP A 435 29.15 -5.11 -25.08
CA ASP A 435 30.59 -5.38 -24.92
C ASP A 435 30.96 -6.80 -25.38
N SER A 436 30.11 -7.78 -25.08
CA SER A 436 30.28 -9.17 -25.50
C SER A 436 30.23 -9.31 -27.03
N ALA A 437 29.25 -8.67 -27.67
CA ALA A 437 29.12 -8.67 -29.13
C ALA A 437 30.32 -8.00 -29.81
N ALA A 438 30.76 -6.84 -29.32
CA ALA A 438 31.91 -6.12 -29.87
C ALA A 438 33.21 -6.94 -29.79
N ARG A 439 33.43 -7.65 -28.68
CA ARG A 439 34.60 -8.53 -28.54
C ARG A 439 34.50 -9.77 -29.42
N ALA A 440 33.32 -10.35 -29.57
CA ALA A 440 33.10 -11.48 -30.46
C ALA A 440 33.37 -11.12 -31.93
N GLU A 441 32.93 -9.93 -32.37
CA GLU A 441 33.24 -9.40 -33.69
C GLU A 441 34.75 -9.18 -33.88
N GLU A 442 35.45 -8.63 -32.89
CA GLU A 442 36.90 -8.44 -32.92
C GLU A 442 37.65 -9.78 -33.06
N LEU A 443 37.29 -10.77 -32.23
CA LEU A 443 37.82 -12.13 -32.33
C LEU A 443 37.54 -12.77 -33.69
N GLY A 444 36.34 -12.56 -34.24
CA GLY A 444 35.97 -13.03 -35.57
C GLY A 444 36.82 -12.39 -36.68
N ARG A 445 37.04 -11.06 -36.59
CA ARG A 445 37.92 -10.33 -37.52
C ARG A 445 39.37 -10.82 -37.44
N GLN A 446 39.89 -11.05 -36.25
CA GLN A 446 41.24 -11.59 -36.04
C GLN A 446 41.39 -13.01 -36.60
N ARG A 447 40.43 -13.91 -36.33
CA ARG A 447 40.42 -15.27 -36.91
C ARG A 447 40.36 -15.25 -38.44
N GLY A 448 39.54 -14.37 -39.02
CA GLY A 448 39.44 -14.20 -40.47
C GLY A 448 40.71 -13.62 -41.10
N ALA A 449 41.37 -12.67 -40.42
CA ALA A 449 42.66 -12.14 -40.84
C ALA A 449 43.75 -13.22 -40.83
N LEU A 450 43.83 -14.02 -39.76
CA LEU A 450 44.76 -15.15 -39.65
C LEU A 450 44.52 -16.18 -40.76
N ARG A 451 43.28 -16.60 -40.99
CA ARG A 451 42.94 -17.53 -42.10
C ARG A 451 43.41 -17.02 -43.46
N ARG A 452 43.25 -15.72 -43.74
CA ARG A 452 43.72 -15.10 -44.99
C ARG A 452 45.24 -15.07 -45.12
N LEU A 453 45.97 -14.95 -44.02
CA LEU A 453 47.44 -15.06 -44.03
C LEU A 453 47.89 -16.49 -44.34
N PHE A 454 47.25 -17.50 -43.75
CA PHE A 454 47.58 -18.91 -44.02
C PHE A 454 47.25 -19.36 -45.45
N VAL A 455 46.19 -18.84 -46.06
CA VAL A 455 45.86 -19.13 -47.48
C VAL A 455 46.87 -18.51 -48.46
N ARG A 456 47.63 -17.49 -48.05
CA ARG A 456 48.65 -16.83 -48.90
C ARG A 456 50.05 -17.46 -48.82
N TYR A 457 50.27 -18.46 -47.95
CA TYR A 457 51.52 -19.23 -47.96
C TYR A 457 51.32 -20.48 -48.83
N PRO A 458 51.99 -20.61 -49.99
CA PRO A 458 52.04 -21.86 -50.70
C PRO A 458 52.79 -22.86 -49.82
N GLN A 459 52.22 -24.04 -49.60
CA GLN A 459 52.96 -25.19 -49.09
C GLN A 459 54.16 -25.39 -50.02
N ALA A 460 55.39 -25.27 -49.52
CA ALA A 460 56.57 -25.59 -50.31
C ALA A 460 56.48 -27.07 -50.69
N SER A 461 56.27 -27.37 -51.98
CA SER A 461 56.32 -28.74 -52.49
C SER A 461 57.70 -29.33 -52.16
N PRO A 462 57.80 -30.54 -51.57
CA PRO A 462 59.09 -31.17 -51.35
C PRO A 462 59.75 -31.40 -52.71
N SER A 463 60.97 -30.87 -52.89
CA SER A 463 61.76 -31.11 -54.09
C SER A 463 62.00 -32.62 -54.24
N THR A 464 61.53 -33.21 -55.34
CA THR A 464 61.92 -34.56 -55.73
C THR A 464 63.43 -34.60 -55.96
N ALA A 465 64.15 -35.18 -55.01
CA ALA A 465 65.57 -35.46 -55.12
C ALA A 465 65.80 -36.49 -56.24
N VAL A 466 66.61 -36.11 -57.23
CA VAL A 466 67.15 -37.00 -58.26
C VAL A 466 68.28 -37.83 -57.63
N PRO A 467 68.30 -39.17 -57.74
CA PRO A 467 69.41 -39.98 -57.21
C PRO A 467 70.66 -39.87 -58.10
N PRO A 468 71.88 -39.95 -57.53
CA PRO A 468 73.11 -39.86 -58.30
C PRO A 468 73.37 -41.16 -59.07
N GLY A 469 74.00 -41.02 -60.24
CA GLY A 469 74.31 -42.10 -61.16
C GLY A 469 75.16 -43.21 -60.55
N GLY A 470 74.83 -44.44 -60.92
CA GLY A 470 75.70 -45.61 -60.81
C GLY A 470 76.27 -45.94 -62.18
N ASP A 471 77.57 -45.80 -62.32
CA ASP A 471 78.39 -46.38 -63.38
C ASP A 471 78.53 -47.90 -63.14
N THR A 472 78.18 -48.73 -64.13
CA THR A 472 78.86 -50.02 -64.41
C THR A 472 78.47 -50.55 -65.80
N ARG A 473 79.33 -50.28 -66.80
CA ARG A 473 79.98 -51.19 -67.78
C ARG A 473 80.18 -50.56 -69.15
#